data_AF-A0A0J6LKU4-F1
#
_entry.id   AF-A0A0J6LKU4-F1
#
_cell.length_a   1.000
_cell.length_b   1.000
_cell.length_c   1.000
_cell.angle_alpha   90.00
_cell.angle_beta   90.00
_cell.angle_gamma   90.00
#
_symmetry.space_group_name_H-M   'P 1'
#
loop_
_entity.id
_entity.type
_entity.pdbx_description
1 polymer ?
#
loop_
_entity_poly.entity_id
_entity_poly.type
_entity_poly.pdbx_seq_one_letter_code
_entity_poly.pdbx_strand_id
1 'polypeptide(L)' 'MNTPPQNSTEMPDYLKARKLHLNGIIFTMANTKKLNARANKDTKVEALTIGAIKAELDFIDLQLKRKSS' A
#
# COMPACT_ATOMS: atom_id res chain seq x y z
N MET A 1 37.26 -1.33 -0.56
CA MET A 1 35.97 -2.02 -0.35
C MET A 1 34.90 -1.15 -0.97
N ASN A 2 34.25 -1.62 -2.03
CA ASN A 2 33.26 -0.83 -2.76
C ASN A 2 31.92 -1.08 -2.07
N THR A 3 31.42 -0.10 -1.33
CA THR A 3 30.10 -0.17 -0.71
C THR A 3 29.05 -0.40 -1.80
N PRO A 4 28.13 -1.38 -1.67
CA PRO A 4 27.04 -1.54 -2.61
C PRO A 4 26.23 -0.24 -2.67
N PRO A 5 25.78 0.20 -3.86
CA PRO A 5 24.98 1.41 -3.96
C PRO A 5 23.70 1.21 -3.13
N GLN A 6 23.40 2.17 -2.23
CA GLN A 6 22.26 2.08 -1.30
C GLN A 6 20.88 2.02 -1.96
N ASN A 7 20.83 2.01 -3.30
CA ASN A 7 19.64 1.84 -4.12
C ASN A 7 19.30 0.37 -4.40
N SER A 8 20.14 -0.58 -3.95
CA SER A 8 19.88 -2.02 -4.03
C SER A 8 19.20 -2.55 -2.75
N THR A 9 18.28 -1.80 -2.14
CA THR A 9 17.22 -2.48 -1.38
C THR A 9 16.58 -3.41 -2.39
N GLU A 10 16.76 -4.71 -2.23
CA GLU A 10 16.29 -5.70 -3.19
C GLU A 10 14.86 -5.34 -3.56
N MET A 11 14.63 -5.01 -4.84
CA MET A 11 13.33 -4.51 -5.30
C MET A 11 12.13 -5.32 -4.76
N PRO A 12 12.23 -6.66 -4.56
CA PRO A 12 11.21 -7.43 -3.84
C PRO A 12 10.92 -6.97 -2.40
N ASP A 13 11.93 -6.62 -1.61
CA ASP A 13 11.77 -6.20 -0.21
C ASP A 13 11.16 -4.80 -0.10
N TYR A 14 11.52 -3.89 -1.01
CA TYR A 14 10.82 -2.62 -1.13
C TYR A 14 9.33 -2.82 -1.45
N LEU A 15 9.01 -3.69 -2.42
CA LEU A 15 7.64 -3.98 -2.80
C LEU A 15 6.83 -4.59 -1.65
N LYS A 16 7.42 -5.52 -0.87
CA LYS A 16 6.80 -6.07 0.35
C LYS A 16 6.55 -5.00 1.41
N ALA A 17 7.54 -4.14 1.66
CA ALA A 17 7.41 -3.04 2.63
C ALA A 17 6.33 -2.03 2.21
N ARG A 18 6.26 -1.69 0.92
CA ARG A 18 5.22 -0.82 0.37
C ARG A 18 3.84 -1.46 0.49
N LYS A 19 3.70 -2.75 0.15
CA LYS A 19 2.44 -3.50 0.32
C LYS A 19 1.95 -3.45 1.76
N LEU A 20 2.84 -3.70 2.73
CA LEU A 20 2.52 -3.66 4.16
C LEU A 20 2.05 -2.26 4.59
N HIS A 21 2.77 -1.21 4.17
CA HIS A 21 2.43 0.17 4.48
C HIS A 21 1.04 0.56 3.96
N LEU A 22 0.72 0.21 2.71
CA LEU A 22 -0.57 0.49 2.09
C LEU A 22 -1.73 -0.24 2.79
N ASN A 23 -1.53 -1.51 3.17
CA ASN A 23 -2.50 -2.26 3.99
C ASN A 23 -2.73 -1.58 5.35
N GLY A 24 -1.67 -1.05 5.97
CA GLY A 24 -1.76 -0.28 7.21
C GLY A 24 -2.59 1.01 7.06
N ILE A 25 -2.46 1.71 5.92
CA ILE A 25 -3.27 2.91 5.63
C ILE A 25 -4.75 2.53 5.52
N ILE A 26 -5.11 1.51 4.72
CA ILE A 26 -6.51 1.06 4.56
C ILE A 26 -7.11 0.68 5.92
N PHE A 27 -6.36 -0.08 6.74
CA PHE A 27 -6.82 -0.48 8.07
C PHE A 27 -7.07 0.72 8.98
N THR A 28 -6.14 1.69 8.99
CA THR A 28 -6.30 2.92 9.78
C THR A 28 -7.53 3.71 9.34
N MET A 29 -7.72 3.91 8.03
CA MET A 29 -8.89 4.60 7.48
C MET A 29 -10.21 3.93 7.89
N ALA A 30 -10.27 2.59 7.82
CA ALA A 30 -11.46 1.84 8.25
C ALA A 30 -11.75 1.98 9.75
N ASN A 31 -10.72 1.95 10.59
CA ASN A 31 -10.88 2.14 12.04
C ASN A 31 -11.28 3.57 12.41
N THR A 32 -10.66 4.57 11.78
CA THR A 32 -11.04 5.99 11.99
C THR A 32 -12.50 6.22 11.63
N LYS A 33 -12.99 5.60 10.55
CA LYS A 33 -14.42 5.64 10.18
C LYS A 33 -15.32 4.99 11.23
N LYS A 34 -14.94 3.83 11.75
CA LYS A 34 -15.69 3.14 12.83
C LYS A 34 -15.80 4.00 14.09
N LEU A 35 -14.74 4.73 14.44
CA LEU A 35 -14.71 5.62 15.60
C LEU A 35 -15.50 6.92 15.36
N ASN A 36 -15.48 7.45 14.14
CA ASN A 36 -16.29 8.60 13.74
C ASN A 36 -17.67 8.17 13.20
N ALA A 37 -18.54 7.64 14.06
CA ALA A 37 -19.91 7.24 13.71
C ALA A 37 -20.75 8.37 13.07
N ARG A 38 -20.36 9.64 13.25
CA ARG A 38 -20.99 10.83 12.64
C ARG A 38 -20.54 11.09 11.19
N ALA A 39 -19.40 10.56 10.74
CA ALA A 39 -18.82 10.75 9.40
C ALA A 39 -19.27 9.64 8.42
N ASN A 40 -20.49 9.11 8.60
CA ASN A 40 -20.95 7.81 8.08
C ASN A 40 -21.12 7.72 6.54
N LYS A 41 -20.63 8.70 5.77
CA LYS A 41 -20.66 8.69 4.31
C LYS A 41 -19.24 8.78 3.78
N ASP A 42 -18.82 7.76 3.04
CA ASP A 42 -17.55 7.84 2.30
C ASP A 42 -17.62 9.04 1.37
N THR A 43 -16.76 10.02 1.62
CA THR A 43 -16.60 11.14 0.72
C THR A 43 -16.06 10.62 -0.61
N LYS A 44 -16.38 11.32 -1.71
CA LYS A 44 -15.86 10.94 -3.04
C LYS A 44 -14.33 10.81 -3.04
N VAL A 45 -13.65 11.67 -2.26
CA VAL A 45 -12.19 11.65 -2.11
C VAL A 45 -11.71 10.40 -1.39
N GLU A 46 -12.38 9.97 -0.33
CA GLU A 46 -12.03 8.72 0.38
C GLU A 46 -12.23 7.50 -0.52
N ALA A 47 -13.35 7.42 -1.24
CA ALA A 47 -13.61 6.33 -2.17
C ALA A 47 -12.53 6.26 -3.27
N LEU A 48 -12.14 7.41 -3.85
CA LEU A 48 -11.07 7.49 -4.84
C LEU A 48 -9.71 7.10 -4.24
N THR A 49 -9.42 7.55 -3.02
CA THR A 49 -8.17 7.21 -2.31
C THR A 49 -8.07 5.70 -2.07
N ILE A 50 -9.15 5.07 -1.58
CA ILE A 50 -9.19 3.61 -1.38
C ILE A 50 -9.04 2.88 -2.72
N GLY A 51 -9.69 3.37 -3.78
CA GLY A 51 -9.56 2.79 -5.12
C GLY A 51 -8.13 2.84 -5.64
N ALA A 52 -7.44 3.98 -5.49
CA ALA A 52 -6.05 4.14 -5.90
C ALA A 52 -5.10 3.22 -5.12
N ILE A 53 -5.29 3.09 -3.80
CA ILE A 53 -4.47 2.19 -2.97
C ILE A 53 -4.67 0.73 -3.39
N LYS A 54 -5.92 0.31 -3.64
CA LYS A 54 -6.20 -1.05 -4.13
C LYS A 54 -5.54 -1.33 -5.47
N ALA A 55 -5.61 -0.40 -6.41
CA ALA A 55 -4.92 -0.53 -7.71
C ALA A 55 -3.39 -0.63 -7.55
N GLU A 56 -2.80 0.12 -6.61
CA GLU A 56 -1.36 0.00 -6.31
C GLU A 56 -1.01 -1.36 -5.70
N LEU A 57 -1.86 -1.90 -4.81
CA LEU A 57 -1.68 -3.24 -4.24
C LEU A 57 -1.73 -4.34 -5.33
N ASP A 58 -2.71 -4.27 -6.23
CA ASP A 58 -2.83 -5.21 -7.36
C ASP A 58 -1.58 -5.14 -8.28
N PHE A 59 -1.07 -3.94 -8.52
CA PHE A 59 0.14 -3.74 -9.29
C PHE A 59 1.40 -4.29 -8.60
N ILE A 60 1.52 -4.11 -7.28
CA ILE A 60 2.61 -4.70 -6.49
C ILE A 60 2.56 -6.22 -6.55
N ASP A 61 1.38 -6.82 -6.43
CA ASP A 61 1.23 -8.28 -6.49
C ASP A 61 1.60 -8.85 -7.86
N LEU A 62 1.26 -8.14 -8.94
CA LEU A 62 1.73 -8.50 -10.27
C LEU A 62 3.26 -8.45 -10.40
N GLN A 63 3.90 -7.43 -9.83
CA GLN A 63 5.36 -7.29 -9.86
C GLN A 63 6.07 -8.36 -9.04
N LEU A 64 5.57 -8.66 -7.83
CA LEU A 64 6.12 -9.72 -6.98
C LEU A 64 6.00 -11.09 -7.66
N LYS A 65 4.85 -11.40 -8.27
CA LYS A 65 4.64 -12.65 -9.01
C LYS A 65 5.60 -12.81 -10.18
N ARG A 66 5.88 -11.73 -10.93
CA ARG A 66 6.83 -11.74 -12.05
C ARG A 66 8.28 -11.95 -11.61
N LYS A 67 8.64 -11.55 -10.40
CA LYS A 67 10.00 -11.67 -9.85
C LYS A 67 10.23 -12.97 -9.06
N SER A 68 9.17 -13.72 -8.77
CA SER A 68 9.26 -15.05 -8.15
C SER A 68 9.38 -16.21 -9.15
N SER A 69 9.36 -15.92 -10.46
CA SER A 69 9.65 -16.88 -11.55
C SER A 69 11.07 -16.71 -12.04
#